data_AF-A0A7S0BBL8-F1
#
_entry.id   AF-A0A7S0BBL8-F1
#
_cell.length_a   1.000
_cell.length_b   1.000
_cell.length_c   1.000
_cell.angle_alpha   90.00
_cell.angle_beta   90.00
_cell.angle_gamma   90.00
#
_symmetry.space_group_name_H-M   'P 1'
#
loop_
_entity.id
_entity.type
_entity.pdbx_description
1 polymer ?
#
loop_
_entity_poly.entity_id
_entity_poly.type
_entity_poly.pdbx_seq_one_letter_code
_entity_poly.pdbx_strand_id
1 'polypeptide(L)'
;KRHRLKGNIFRRPARGCPGRAPGAGLVRSAMKLVFVCLLWLIAIAVWRQLGLRHESDKRQAWKRIQTFLHAHSYIDVCLQWYTFLYLLLMFFMALALWNNIDLILTVPNPDMPVWLLRLSKGSLVVGVLGFVWTTWYGIYDIRQGSWFRMKMKQPFPWLPSKRQDMVIIVNAVPIIFIVMSMQSTARMWMVISGRYGEYGKDVDLALYRENLDLAQVCQYYTVFMFARLNWNFLKDRCQPETLKIVKLAGFQGLHAWVLVGAVYSSFNFGMAYAQAHLCPSVEHYDTAHKKLCTFMWEKVPVIKEHITDVLGAMTMLCVYNMSLVCEFGPIKDALGNAFLKFSGTRQLLLAAQGQPKILHNSRVMSLLRLDQHQTDVLHSCLLTYWCLSVIALNYFSWEFGAKKELLHDARSMKERMQAEEEQTGLIRPAGDCSPARSLTTPLMSVASGEKLQCGADCA
;
A
#
# COMPACT_ATOMS: atom_id res chain seq x y z
N LYS A 1 54.78 22.55 26.50
CA LYS A 1 53.50 21.89 26.10
C LYS A 1 52.40 22.95 26.00
N ARG A 2 52.23 23.59 24.84
CA ARG A 2 51.13 24.53 24.52
C ARG A 2 50.21 23.84 23.52
N HIS A 3 49.02 23.44 23.95
CA HIS A 3 47.97 22.97 23.04
C HIS A 3 47.47 24.18 22.22
N ARG A 4 47.88 24.25 20.96
CA ARG A 4 47.27 25.15 19.96
C ARG A 4 45.84 24.67 19.72
N LEU A 5 44.88 25.31 20.38
CA LEU A 5 43.50 25.36 19.93
C LEU A 5 43.51 26.02 18.54
N LYS A 6 43.53 25.21 17.48
CA LYS A 6 43.16 25.66 16.14
C LYS A 6 41.68 26.02 16.22
N GLY A 7 41.39 27.30 16.41
CA GLY A 7 40.05 27.85 16.25
C GLY A 7 39.56 27.49 14.85
N ASN A 8 38.60 26.59 14.77
CA ASN A 8 37.78 26.41 13.59
C ASN A 8 37.02 27.71 13.40
N ILE A 9 37.60 28.61 12.60
CA ILE A 9 36.92 29.79 12.08
C ILE A 9 35.71 29.25 11.34
N PHE A 10 34.55 29.31 12.00
CA PHE A 10 33.25 29.13 11.39
C PHE A 10 33.17 30.20 10.30
N ARG A 11 33.54 29.85 9.07
CA ARG A 11 33.34 30.69 7.89
C ARG A 11 31.85 30.97 7.87
N ARG A 12 31.46 32.20 8.24
CA ARG A 12 30.10 32.68 8.02
C ARG A 12 29.81 32.43 6.54
N PRO A 13 28.74 31.70 6.20
CA PRO A 13 28.40 31.47 4.80
C PRO A 13 28.31 32.84 4.15
N ALA A 14 29.05 33.00 3.05
CA ALA A 14 29.06 34.25 2.30
C ALA A 14 27.60 34.63 2.03
N ARG A 15 27.23 35.87 2.36
CA ARG A 15 25.93 36.45 1.99
C ARG A 15 25.91 36.63 0.47
N GLY A 16 25.86 35.53 -0.27
CA GLY A 16 25.52 35.54 -1.68
C GLY A 16 24.06 35.99 -1.77
N CYS A 17 23.78 36.88 -2.72
CA CYS A 17 22.43 37.30 -3.08
C CYS A 17 21.49 36.09 -3.14
N PRO A 18 20.19 36.24 -2.84
CA PRO A 18 19.20 35.17 -2.95
C PRO A 18 18.95 34.82 -4.43
N GLY A 19 19.96 34.29 -5.11
CA GLY A 19 19.78 33.51 -6.31
C GLY A 19 18.94 32.31 -5.91
N ARG A 20 17.87 32.06 -6.67
CA ARG A 20 16.92 30.96 -6.51
C ARG A 20 17.69 29.70 -6.06
N ALA A 21 17.56 29.34 -4.78
CA ALA A 21 18.30 28.19 -4.26
C ALA A 21 17.92 26.96 -5.10
N PRO A 22 18.89 26.23 -5.66
CA PRO A 22 18.60 24.99 -6.37
C PRO A 22 17.86 24.06 -5.39
N GLY A 23 16.57 23.85 -5.62
CA GLY A 23 15.70 23.09 -4.70
C GLY A 23 14.41 23.79 -4.24
N ALA A 24 14.25 25.11 -4.42
CA ALA A 24 13.01 25.80 -4.05
C ALA A 24 11.77 25.24 -4.80
N GLY A 25 11.95 24.89 -6.08
CA GLY A 25 10.94 24.18 -6.87
C GLY A 25 10.62 22.77 -6.35
N LEU A 26 11.59 22.11 -5.72
CA LEU A 26 11.41 20.77 -5.15
C LEU A 26 10.54 20.82 -3.90
N VAL A 27 10.74 21.78 -2.99
CA VAL A 27 9.87 21.98 -1.80
C VAL A 27 8.42 22.14 -2.21
N ARG A 28 8.17 23.07 -3.13
CA ARG A 28 6.83 23.34 -3.63
C ARG A 28 6.23 22.13 -4.36
N SER A 29 7.04 21.37 -5.10
CA SER A 29 6.58 20.17 -5.80
C SER A 29 6.31 18.98 -4.88
N ALA A 30 7.11 18.80 -3.83
CA ALA A 30 6.94 17.72 -2.85
C ALA A 30 5.67 17.90 -2.02
N MET A 31 5.45 19.11 -1.48
CA MET A 31 4.21 19.45 -0.77
C MET A 31 2.98 19.24 -1.67
N LYS A 32 3.08 19.62 -2.95
CA LYS A 32 2.03 19.36 -3.93
C LYS A 32 1.81 17.86 -4.15
N LEU A 33 2.87 17.05 -4.24
CA LEU A 33 2.73 15.61 -4.46
C LEU A 33 2.06 14.92 -3.27
N VAL A 34 2.50 15.20 -2.05
CA VAL A 34 1.91 14.68 -0.80
C VAL A 34 0.40 14.97 -0.79
N PHE A 35 0.03 16.24 -1.05
CA PHE A 35 -1.35 16.66 -1.09
C PHE A 35 -2.12 16.01 -2.24
N VAL A 36 -1.52 15.87 -3.42
CA VAL A 36 -2.11 15.18 -4.57
C VAL A 36 -2.35 13.71 -4.27
N CYS A 37 -1.40 12.98 -3.67
CA CYS A 37 -1.57 11.58 -3.28
C CYS A 37 -2.68 11.42 -2.23
N LEU A 38 -2.76 12.32 -1.25
CA LEU A 38 -3.82 12.31 -0.24
C LEU A 38 -5.18 12.63 -0.86
N LEU A 39 -5.28 13.69 -1.67
CA LEU A 39 -6.49 14.04 -2.40
C LEU A 39 -6.92 12.93 -3.36
N TRP A 40 -5.97 12.23 -3.97
CA TRP A 40 -6.21 11.06 -4.81
C TRP A 40 -6.86 9.92 -4.01
N LEU A 41 -6.30 9.59 -2.83
CA LEU A 41 -6.90 8.60 -1.93
C LEU A 41 -8.29 9.01 -1.44
N ILE A 42 -8.48 10.29 -1.07
CA ILE A 42 -9.76 10.83 -0.64
C ILE A 42 -10.76 10.79 -1.80
N ALA A 43 -10.35 11.18 -3.01
CA ALA A 43 -11.19 11.15 -4.19
C ALA A 43 -11.64 9.72 -4.50
N ILE A 44 -10.74 8.72 -4.45
CA ILE A 44 -11.11 7.31 -4.59
C ILE A 44 -12.10 6.88 -3.50
N ALA A 45 -11.84 7.24 -2.25
CA ALA A 45 -12.69 6.86 -1.13
C ALA A 45 -14.10 7.47 -1.24
N VAL A 46 -14.19 8.77 -1.50
CA VAL A 46 -15.44 9.50 -1.72
C VAL A 46 -16.17 8.93 -2.92
N TRP A 47 -15.47 8.72 -4.03
CA TRP A 47 -16.04 8.13 -5.24
C TRP A 47 -16.67 6.76 -4.96
N ARG A 48 -15.95 5.91 -4.24
CA ARG A 48 -16.42 4.60 -3.85
C ARG A 48 -17.66 4.66 -2.97
N GLN A 49 -17.73 5.60 -2.02
CA GLN A 49 -18.92 5.80 -1.19
C GLN A 49 -20.12 6.27 -2.02
N LEU A 50 -19.90 7.19 -2.96
CA LEU A 50 -20.94 7.66 -3.88
C LEU A 50 -21.43 6.53 -4.80
N GLY A 51 -20.54 5.68 -5.29
CA GLY A 51 -20.88 4.54 -6.14
C GLY A 51 -21.65 3.43 -5.40
N LEU A 52 -21.43 3.25 -4.10
CA LEU A 52 -22.11 2.23 -3.29
C LEU A 52 -23.54 2.62 -2.89
N ARG A 53 -23.82 3.92 -2.79
CA ARG A 53 -25.09 4.44 -2.24
C ARG A 53 -26.23 4.51 -3.28
N HIS A 54 -26.05 3.97 -4.49
CA HIS A 54 -26.91 4.34 -5.61
C HIS A 54 -28.16 3.47 -5.82
N GLU A 55 -29.27 3.97 -5.26
CA GLU A 55 -30.66 3.75 -5.70
C GLU A 55 -30.86 4.05 -7.20
N SER A 56 -31.92 3.46 -7.77
CA SER A 56 -32.24 3.33 -9.20
C SER A 56 -32.09 4.60 -10.04
N ASP A 57 -32.36 5.78 -9.49
CA ASP A 57 -32.66 6.96 -10.31
C ASP A 57 -31.41 7.64 -10.86
N LYS A 58 -30.31 7.75 -10.10
CA LYS A 58 -29.08 8.33 -10.68
C LYS A 58 -28.30 7.35 -11.57
N ARG A 59 -28.71 6.07 -11.68
CA ARG A 59 -28.20 5.21 -12.76
C ARG A 59 -28.54 5.78 -14.14
N GLN A 60 -29.63 6.55 -14.26
CA GLN A 60 -30.06 7.09 -15.56
C GLN A 60 -29.20 8.26 -16.02
N ALA A 61 -28.87 9.21 -15.12
CA ALA A 61 -27.92 10.29 -15.42
C ALA A 61 -26.53 9.74 -15.76
N TRP A 62 -26.07 8.74 -14.99
CA TRP A 62 -24.80 8.06 -15.26
C TRP A 62 -24.79 7.32 -16.59
N LYS A 63 -25.87 6.61 -16.92
CA LYS A 63 -26.02 5.99 -18.24
C LYS A 63 -25.93 7.02 -19.36
N ARG A 64 -26.51 8.22 -19.22
CA ARG A 64 -26.43 9.28 -20.25
C ARG A 64 -25.00 9.78 -20.45
N ILE A 65 -24.27 10.05 -19.36
CA ILE A 65 -22.86 10.44 -19.43
C ILE A 65 -22.05 9.31 -20.09
N GLN A 66 -22.34 8.06 -19.72
CA GLN A 66 -21.67 6.90 -20.26
C GLN A 66 -21.94 6.72 -21.76
N THR A 67 -23.19 6.87 -22.23
CA THR A 67 -23.53 6.81 -23.65
C THR A 67 -22.86 7.93 -24.43
N PHE A 68 -22.77 9.13 -23.87
CA PHE A 68 -22.09 10.27 -24.49
C PHE A 68 -20.58 10.03 -24.65
N LEU A 69 -19.93 9.50 -23.61
CA LEU A 69 -18.50 9.19 -23.65
C LEU A 69 -18.20 8.00 -24.57
N HIS A 70 -19.05 6.96 -24.58
CA HIS A 70 -18.90 5.78 -25.45
C HIS A 70 -19.24 6.01 -26.92
N ALA A 71 -19.77 7.17 -27.29
CA ALA A 71 -19.95 7.52 -28.70
C ALA A 71 -18.60 7.60 -29.47
N HIS A 72 -17.47 7.65 -28.76
CA HIS A 72 -16.12 7.70 -29.33
C HIS A 72 -15.35 6.40 -29.05
N SER A 73 -15.47 5.42 -29.96
CA SER A 73 -15.04 4.02 -29.84
C SER A 73 -13.57 3.77 -29.47
N TYR A 74 -12.68 4.75 -29.63
CA TYR A 74 -11.26 4.62 -29.28
C TYR A 74 -10.91 5.12 -27.87
N ILE A 75 -11.81 5.85 -27.19
CA ILE A 75 -11.53 6.47 -25.88
C ILE A 75 -12.07 5.64 -24.71
N ASP A 76 -12.83 4.58 -24.97
CA ASP A 76 -13.58 3.79 -23.97
C ASP A 76 -12.74 3.21 -22.83
N VAL A 77 -11.48 2.88 -23.10
CA VAL A 77 -10.56 2.31 -22.12
C VAL A 77 -9.78 3.40 -21.37
N CYS A 78 -9.45 4.50 -22.04
CA CYS A 78 -8.71 5.63 -21.46
C CYS A 78 -9.61 6.53 -20.59
N LEU A 79 -10.92 6.57 -20.84
CA LEU A 79 -11.89 7.41 -20.13
C LEU A 79 -12.48 6.79 -18.86
N GLN A 80 -12.03 5.60 -18.46
CA GLN A 80 -12.36 5.15 -17.12
C GLN A 80 -11.65 6.06 -16.13
N TRP A 81 -12.40 6.73 -15.25
CA TRP A 81 -11.87 7.77 -14.34
C TRP A 81 -10.66 7.31 -13.54
N TYR A 82 -10.59 6.03 -13.17
CA TYR A 82 -9.46 5.47 -12.43
C TYR A 82 -8.19 5.40 -13.30
N THR A 83 -8.33 5.16 -14.61
CA THR A 83 -7.23 5.27 -15.58
C THR A 83 -6.75 6.72 -15.64
N PHE A 84 -7.65 7.70 -15.71
CA PHE A 84 -7.28 9.11 -15.66
C PHE A 84 -6.57 9.48 -14.36
N LEU A 85 -7.13 9.05 -13.23
CA LEU A 85 -6.60 9.31 -11.90
C LEU A 85 -5.23 8.63 -11.70
N TYR A 86 -5.05 7.43 -12.25
CA TYR A 86 -3.78 6.72 -12.29
C TYR A 86 -2.78 7.44 -13.19
N LEU A 87 -3.15 7.80 -14.42
CA LEU A 87 -2.29 8.56 -15.34
C LEU A 87 -1.89 9.91 -14.76
N LEU A 88 -2.80 10.59 -14.06
CA LEU A 88 -2.52 11.84 -13.36
C LEU A 88 -1.51 11.62 -12.23
N LEU A 89 -1.70 10.58 -11.42
CA LEU A 89 -0.73 10.17 -10.42
C LEU A 89 0.64 9.88 -11.06
N MET A 90 0.66 9.09 -12.13
CA MET A 90 1.89 8.77 -12.88
C MET A 90 2.56 10.03 -13.45
N PHE A 91 1.80 10.99 -13.95
CA PHE A 91 2.32 12.26 -14.43
C PHE A 91 3.01 13.06 -13.31
N PHE A 92 2.35 13.21 -12.16
CA PHE A 92 2.94 13.91 -11.01
C PHE A 92 4.16 13.18 -10.45
N MET A 93 4.14 11.85 -10.48
CA MET A 93 5.28 11.02 -10.11
C MET A 93 6.44 11.18 -11.08
N ALA A 94 6.18 11.22 -12.39
CA ALA A 94 7.20 11.48 -13.41
C ALA A 94 7.82 12.87 -13.24
N LEU A 95 7.02 13.90 -12.94
CA LEU A 95 7.52 15.24 -12.60
C LEU A 95 8.38 15.23 -11.34
N ALA A 96 7.97 14.50 -10.30
CA ALA A 96 8.75 14.35 -9.08
C ALA A 96 10.08 13.64 -9.34
N LEU A 97 10.07 12.56 -10.12
CA LEU A 97 11.26 11.83 -10.55
C LEU A 97 12.21 12.74 -11.32
N TRP A 98 11.69 13.48 -12.31
CA TRP A 98 12.49 14.41 -13.12
C TRP A 98 13.21 15.46 -12.27
N ASN A 99 12.50 16.08 -11.32
CA ASN A 99 13.10 17.06 -10.41
C ASN A 99 14.19 16.46 -9.49
N ASN A 100 14.04 15.19 -9.10
CA ASN A 100 15.04 14.48 -8.29
C ASN A 100 16.28 14.09 -9.12
N ILE A 101 16.11 13.72 -10.40
CA ILE A 101 17.21 13.35 -11.31
C ILE A 101 18.20 14.50 -11.44
N ASP A 102 17.71 15.69 -11.75
CA ASP A 102 18.57 16.87 -11.92
C ASP A 102 19.38 17.16 -10.66
N LEU A 103 18.75 17.11 -9.49
CA LEU A 103 19.40 17.36 -8.21
C LEU A 103 20.48 16.32 -7.87
N ILE A 104 20.18 15.03 -8.03
CA ILE A 104 21.11 13.93 -7.69
C ILE A 104 22.29 13.87 -8.67
N LEU A 105 22.10 14.26 -9.93
CA LEU A 105 23.18 14.24 -10.91
C LEU A 105 24.10 15.46 -10.81
N THR A 106 23.57 16.63 -10.41
CA THR A 106 24.33 17.90 -10.44
C THR A 106 25.06 18.24 -9.15
N VAL A 107 24.68 17.68 -8.01
CA VAL A 107 25.27 18.04 -6.72
C VAL A 107 26.48 17.16 -6.39
N PRO A 108 27.73 17.67 -6.48
CA PRO A 108 28.88 16.94 -5.96
C PRO A 108 28.80 16.89 -4.42
N ASN A 109 29.09 15.73 -3.84
CA ASN A 109 29.05 15.55 -2.40
C ASN A 109 30.35 14.88 -1.92
N PRO A 110 31.38 15.65 -1.54
CA PRO A 110 32.68 15.12 -1.16
C PRO A 110 32.65 14.36 0.18
N ASP A 111 31.63 14.61 1.02
CA ASP A 111 31.52 14.03 2.36
C ASP A 111 30.87 12.64 2.36
N MET A 112 30.27 12.22 1.24
CA MET A 112 29.58 10.93 1.12
C MET A 112 30.56 9.82 0.65
N PRO A 113 30.58 8.63 1.28
CA PRO A 113 31.35 7.50 0.80
C PRO A 113 31.01 7.15 -0.65
N VAL A 114 32.02 6.83 -1.47
CA VAL A 114 31.85 6.56 -2.92
C VAL A 114 30.84 5.44 -3.19
N TRP A 115 30.80 4.41 -2.33
CA TRP A 115 29.86 3.31 -2.49
C TRP A 115 28.40 3.76 -2.22
N LEU A 116 28.18 4.62 -1.22
CA LEU A 116 26.84 5.14 -0.89
C LEU A 116 26.36 6.10 -1.98
N LEU A 117 27.28 6.91 -2.52
CA LEU A 117 27.03 7.76 -3.67
C LEU A 117 26.57 6.95 -4.90
N ARG A 118 27.27 5.85 -5.21
CA ARG A 118 26.89 4.94 -6.30
C ARG A 118 25.56 4.26 -6.03
N LEU A 119 25.33 3.78 -4.81
CA LEU A 119 24.07 3.14 -4.42
C LEU A 119 22.88 4.10 -4.57
N SER A 120 23.07 5.36 -4.18
CA SER A 120 22.05 6.41 -4.25
C SER A 120 21.77 6.88 -5.69
N LYS A 121 22.79 6.94 -6.55
CA LYS A 121 22.55 7.14 -7.99
C LYS A 121 21.87 5.93 -8.62
N GLY A 122 22.23 4.72 -8.19
CA GLY A 122 21.59 3.48 -8.63
C GLY A 122 20.12 3.39 -8.21
N SER A 123 19.76 3.83 -6.99
CA SER A 123 18.37 3.81 -6.53
C SER A 123 17.47 4.69 -7.39
N LEU A 124 18.00 5.77 -7.97
CA LEU A 124 17.28 6.59 -8.93
C LEU A 124 16.93 5.84 -10.23
N VAL A 125 17.91 5.12 -10.80
CA VAL A 125 17.67 4.28 -11.98
C VAL A 125 16.64 3.19 -11.67
N VAL A 126 16.79 2.54 -10.51
CA VAL A 126 15.88 1.51 -10.00
C VAL A 126 14.47 2.04 -9.82
N GLY A 127 14.32 3.26 -9.29
CA GLY A 127 13.02 3.90 -9.12
C GLY A 127 12.35 4.23 -10.46
N VAL A 128 13.10 4.72 -11.45
CA VAL A 128 12.60 4.93 -12.82
C VAL A 128 12.18 3.61 -13.45
N LEU A 129 12.99 2.55 -13.32
CA LEU A 129 12.65 1.22 -13.84
C LEU A 129 11.39 0.66 -13.17
N GLY A 130 11.26 0.78 -11.85
CA GLY A 130 10.08 0.32 -11.11
C GLY A 130 8.81 1.09 -11.50
N PHE A 131 8.94 2.41 -11.72
CA PHE A 131 7.86 3.24 -12.23
C PHE A 131 7.42 2.82 -13.65
N VAL A 132 8.37 2.70 -14.59
CA VAL A 132 8.08 2.29 -15.97
C VAL A 132 7.46 0.89 -16.01
N TRP A 133 8.03 -0.07 -15.28
CA TRP A 133 7.49 -1.43 -15.20
C TRP A 133 6.06 -1.41 -14.70
N THR A 134 5.78 -0.73 -13.58
CA THR A 134 4.42 -0.76 -13.02
C THR A 134 3.41 -0.02 -13.90
N THR A 135 3.83 1.08 -14.54
CA THR A 135 3.01 1.76 -15.56
C THR A 135 2.64 0.82 -16.69
N TRP A 136 3.66 0.16 -17.25
CA TRP A 136 3.51 -0.78 -18.35
C TRP A 136 2.58 -1.93 -17.94
N TYR A 137 2.78 -2.48 -16.76
CA TYR A 137 1.96 -3.57 -16.22
C TYR A 137 0.51 -3.14 -16.00
N GLY A 138 0.26 -1.94 -15.45
CA GLY A 138 -1.08 -1.39 -15.31
C GLY A 138 -1.79 -1.21 -16.66
N ILE A 139 -1.09 -0.66 -17.66
CA ILE A 139 -1.61 -0.53 -19.04
C ILE A 139 -1.89 -1.90 -19.64
N TYR A 140 -0.98 -2.85 -19.47
CA TYR A 140 -1.14 -4.23 -19.97
C TYR A 140 -2.36 -4.90 -19.35
N ASP A 141 -2.56 -4.82 -18.04
CA ASP A 141 -3.71 -5.40 -17.34
C ASP A 141 -5.04 -4.74 -17.77
N ILE A 142 -5.05 -3.42 -17.97
CA ILE A 142 -6.21 -2.71 -18.51
C ILE A 142 -6.54 -3.19 -19.93
N ARG A 143 -5.54 -3.31 -20.81
CA ARG A 143 -5.72 -3.79 -22.19
C ARG A 143 -6.19 -5.24 -22.23
N GLN A 144 -5.62 -6.11 -21.41
CA GLN A 144 -6.03 -7.51 -21.29
C GLN A 144 -7.48 -7.63 -20.79
N GLY A 145 -7.84 -6.85 -19.76
CA GLY A 145 -9.21 -6.81 -19.26
C GLY A 145 -10.21 -6.29 -20.31
N SER A 146 -9.79 -5.33 -21.14
CA SER A 146 -10.60 -4.85 -22.26
C SER A 146 -10.79 -5.92 -23.34
N TRP A 147 -9.68 -6.54 -23.78
CA TRP A 147 -9.71 -7.59 -24.80
C TRP A 147 -10.56 -8.79 -24.38
N PHE A 148 -10.43 -9.23 -23.12
CA PHE A 148 -11.24 -10.31 -22.58
C PHE A 148 -12.74 -9.99 -22.62
N ARG A 149 -13.13 -8.76 -22.22
CA ARG A 149 -14.53 -8.33 -22.26
C ARG A 149 -15.10 -8.29 -23.67
N MET A 150 -14.32 -7.81 -24.65
CA MET A 150 -14.72 -7.84 -26.06
C MET A 150 -14.96 -9.27 -26.54
N LYS A 151 -14.04 -10.18 -26.21
CA LYS A 151 -14.14 -11.60 -26.59
C LYS A 151 -15.40 -12.27 -26.00
N MET A 152 -15.75 -11.90 -24.76
CA MET A 152 -16.92 -12.46 -24.05
C MET A 152 -18.22 -11.69 -24.31
N LYS A 153 -18.21 -10.68 -25.19
CA LYS A 153 -19.35 -9.77 -25.46
C LYS A 153 -19.96 -9.18 -24.18
N GLN A 154 -19.13 -8.97 -23.15
CA GLN A 154 -19.57 -8.37 -21.90
C GLN A 154 -19.59 -6.84 -22.03
N PRO A 155 -20.56 -6.14 -21.42
CA PRO A 155 -20.55 -4.68 -21.40
C PRO A 155 -19.28 -4.18 -20.70
N PHE A 156 -18.79 -3.01 -21.09
CA PHE A 156 -17.71 -2.32 -20.38
C PHE A 156 -18.31 -1.53 -19.20
N PRO A 157 -18.28 -2.06 -17.96
CA PRO A 157 -18.64 -1.22 -16.83
C PRO A 157 -17.59 -0.11 -16.71
N TRP A 158 -18.06 1.13 -16.49
CA TRP A 158 -17.17 2.27 -16.26
C TRP A 158 -16.39 2.14 -14.94
N LEU A 159 -16.88 1.30 -14.02
CA LEU A 159 -16.22 0.96 -12.76
C LEU A 159 -15.58 -0.43 -12.86
N PRO A 160 -14.30 -0.60 -12.48
CA PRO A 160 -13.72 -1.92 -12.34
C PRO A 160 -14.50 -2.72 -11.29
N SER A 161 -14.42 -4.06 -11.35
CA SER A 161 -15.02 -4.87 -10.29
C SER A 161 -14.40 -4.49 -8.95
N LYS A 162 -15.17 -4.56 -7.86
CA LYS A 162 -14.68 -4.20 -6.51
C LYS A 162 -13.40 -4.95 -6.13
N ARG A 163 -13.21 -6.17 -6.64
CA ARG A 163 -12.01 -7.00 -6.44
C ARG A 163 -10.84 -6.51 -7.29
N GLN A 164 -11.07 -6.22 -8.56
CA GLN A 164 -10.02 -5.68 -9.45
C GLN A 164 -9.50 -4.34 -8.92
N ASP A 165 -10.38 -3.46 -8.44
CA ASP A 165 -10.01 -2.20 -7.80
C ASP A 165 -9.06 -2.39 -6.61
N MET A 166 -9.38 -3.32 -5.71
CA MET A 166 -8.51 -3.66 -4.57
C MET A 166 -7.14 -4.19 -5.01
N VAL A 167 -7.09 -5.02 -6.05
CA VAL A 167 -5.82 -5.55 -6.60
C VAL A 167 -4.98 -4.45 -7.21
N ILE A 168 -5.59 -3.53 -7.97
CA ILE A 168 -4.90 -2.37 -8.55
C ILE A 168 -4.29 -1.51 -7.43
N ILE A 169 -5.03 -1.24 -6.36
CA ILE A 169 -4.52 -0.47 -5.21
C ILE A 169 -3.32 -1.18 -4.58
N VAL A 170 -3.41 -2.49 -4.34
CA VAL A 170 -2.31 -3.28 -3.76
C VAL A 170 -1.05 -3.23 -4.63
N ASN A 171 -1.22 -3.26 -5.96
CA ASN A 171 -0.10 -3.20 -6.90
C ASN A 171 0.46 -1.77 -7.11
N ALA A 172 -0.34 -0.72 -6.87
CA ALA A 172 0.08 0.66 -7.08
C ALA A 172 0.90 1.23 -5.92
N VAL A 173 0.71 0.74 -4.69
CA VAL A 173 1.36 1.31 -3.50
C VAL A 173 2.89 1.23 -3.48
N PRO A 174 3.54 0.16 -3.96
CA PRO A 174 5.00 0.14 -4.10
C PRO A 174 5.56 1.32 -4.91
N ILE A 175 4.83 1.81 -5.92
CA ILE A 175 5.24 2.98 -6.70
C ILE A 175 5.23 4.25 -5.83
N ILE A 176 4.20 4.41 -4.98
CA ILE A 176 4.11 5.54 -4.05
C ILE A 176 5.34 5.55 -3.12
N PHE A 177 5.72 4.37 -2.61
CA PHE A 177 6.94 4.22 -1.82
C PHE A 177 8.20 4.59 -2.60
N ILE A 178 8.34 4.16 -3.86
CA ILE A 178 9.48 4.55 -4.71
C ILE A 178 9.60 6.06 -4.79
N VAL A 179 8.51 6.77 -5.09
CA VAL A 179 8.57 8.21 -5.28
C VAL A 179 8.84 8.95 -3.97
N MET A 180 8.19 8.56 -2.88
CA MET A 180 8.45 9.15 -1.57
C MET A 180 9.90 8.89 -1.12
N SER A 181 10.39 7.67 -1.32
CA SER A 181 11.76 7.26 -1.03
C SER A 181 12.80 8.04 -1.85
N MET A 182 12.55 8.24 -3.15
CA MET A 182 13.43 9.04 -4.01
C MET A 182 13.42 10.52 -3.63
N GLN A 183 12.25 11.09 -3.31
CA GLN A 183 12.17 12.45 -2.78
C GLN A 183 12.92 12.59 -1.46
N SER A 184 12.76 11.64 -0.54
CA SER A 184 13.50 11.58 0.71
C SER A 184 15.02 11.48 0.48
N THR A 185 15.45 10.68 -0.49
CA THR A 185 16.87 10.57 -0.89
C THR A 185 17.40 11.92 -1.35
N ALA A 186 16.69 12.59 -2.26
CA ALA A 186 17.04 13.91 -2.79
C ALA A 186 17.13 14.98 -1.69
N ARG A 187 16.23 14.94 -0.69
CA ARG A 187 16.28 15.83 0.49
C ARG A 187 17.53 15.61 1.32
N MET A 188 17.88 14.36 1.60
CA MET A 188 19.09 14.08 2.39
C MET A 188 20.36 14.44 1.64
N TRP A 189 20.37 14.39 0.31
CA TRP A 189 21.46 14.94 -0.48
C TRP A 189 21.65 16.44 -0.27
N MET A 190 20.56 17.22 -0.23
CA MET A 190 20.63 18.65 0.07
C MET A 190 21.13 18.92 1.49
N VAL A 191 20.68 18.12 2.46
CA VAL A 191 21.13 18.23 3.85
C VAL A 191 22.63 17.93 3.99
N ILE A 192 23.12 16.84 3.40
CA ILE A 192 24.54 16.45 3.48
C ILE A 192 25.43 17.44 2.72
N SER A 193 25.00 17.90 1.53
CA SER A 193 25.79 18.86 0.74
C SER A 193 25.79 20.28 1.30
N GLY A 194 25.00 20.56 2.34
CA GLY A 194 24.82 21.90 2.89
C GLY A 194 24.07 22.85 1.95
N ARG A 195 23.44 22.34 0.89
CA ARG A 195 22.64 23.10 -0.09
C ARG A 195 21.14 22.97 0.21
N TYR A 196 20.76 23.28 1.44
CA TYR A 196 19.36 23.23 1.87
C TYR A 196 18.49 24.24 1.10
N GLY A 197 17.20 23.97 1.06
CA GLY A 197 16.22 24.87 0.45
C GLY A 197 16.11 26.22 1.16
N GLU A 198 15.25 27.09 0.63
CA GLU A 198 14.96 28.44 1.17
C GLU A 198 14.59 28.42 2.66
N TYR A 199 14.00 27.31 3.12
CA TYR A 199 13.51 27.14 4.49
C TYR A 199 14.52 26.50 5.46
N GLY A 200 15.74 26.17 5.00
CA GLY A 200 16.81 25.66 5.85
C GLY A 200 16.81 24.14 6.07
N LYS A 201 17.88 23.66 6.75
CA LYS A 201 18.17 22.24 7.00
C LYS A 201 17.03 21.52 7.73
N ASP A 202 16.45 22.14 8.74
CA ASP A 202 15.45 21.49 9.60
C ASP A 202 14.16 21.19 8.84
N VAL A 203 13.78 22.04 7.89
CA VAL A 203 12.62 21.82 7.03
C VAL A 203 12.87 20.68 6.06
N ASP A 204 14.06 20.57 5.47
CA ASP A 204 14.41 19.42 4.61
C ASP A 204 14.44 18.08 5.38
N LEU A 205 14.86 18.10 6.66
CA LEU A 205 14.78 16.95 7.56
C LEU A 205 13.34 16.58 7.93
N ALA A 206 12.48 17.57 8.19
CA ALA A 206 11.07 17.35 8.44
C ALA A 206 10.38 16.72 7.21
N LEU A 207 10.60 17.30 6.03
CA LEU A 207 10.05 16.80 4.76
C LEU A 207 10.52 15.37 4.43
N TYR A 208 11.77 15.01 4.75
CA TYR A 208 12.25 13.63 4.61
C TYR A 208 11.43 12.64 5.43
N ARG A 209 11.10 13.00 6.69
CA ARG A 209 10.30 12.16 7.59
C ARG A 209 8.85 12.12 7.13
N GLU A 210 8.27 13.26 6.79
CA GLU A 210 6.88 13.37 6.32
C GLU A 210 6.61 12.52 5.07
N ASN A 211 7.55 12.49 4.11
CA ASN A 211 7.41 11.65 2.92
C ASN A 211 7.34 10.15 3.26
N LEU A 212 8.19 9.68 4.18
CA LEU A 212 8.21 8.28 4.61
C LEU A 212 6.98 7.93 5.45
N ASP A 213 6.54 8.83 6.33
CA ASP A 213 5.33 8.68 7.13
C ASP A 213 4.09 8.62 6.23
N LEU A 214 4.00 9.45 5.18
CA LEU A 214 2.89 9.38 4.21
C LEU A 214 2.89 8.06 3.42
N ALA A 215 4.07 7.59 3.00
CA ALA A 215 4.18 6.27 2.37
C ALA A 215 3.64 5.17 3.30
N GLN A 216 3.97 5.25 4.59
CA GLN A 216 3.45 4.35 5.60
C GLN A 216 1.92 4.43 5.75
N VAL A 217 1.32 5.62 5.65
CA VAL A 217 -0.15 5.78 5.64
C VAL A 217 -0.79 5.03 4.47
N CYS A 218 -0.19 5.13 3.27
CA CYS A 218 -0.64 4.38 2.10
C CYS A 218 -0.53 2.86 2.32
N GLN A 219 0.45 2.42 3.11
CA GLN A 219 0.63 1.02 3.48
C GLN A 219 -0.50 0.51 4.38
N TYR A 220 -0.94 1.27 5.39
CA TYR A 220 -2.10 0.89 6.22
C TYR A 220 -3.35 0.68 5.35
N TYR A 221 -3.58 1.60 4.41
CA TYR A 221 -4.69 1.48 3.47
C TYR A 221 -4.58 0.23 2.59
N THR A 222 -3.36 -0.12 2.17
CA THR A 222 -3.09 -1.32 1.37
C THR A 222 -3.39 -2.60 2.11
N VAL A 223 -2.93 -2.71 3.37
CA VAL A 223 -3.21 -3.86 4.23
C VAL A 223 -4.71 -3.96 4.52
N PHE A 224 -5.40 -2.84 4.68
CA PHE A 224 -6.85 -2.82 4.80
C PHE A 224 -7.55 -3.31 3.53
N MET A 225 -7.11 -2.88 2.34
CA MET A 225 -7.66 -3.37 1.07
C MET A 225 -7.39 -4.86 0.86
N PHE A 226 -6.21 -5.33 1.24
CA PHE A 226 -5.89 -6.75 1.30
C PHE A 226 -6.87 -7.51 2.20
N ALA A 227 -7.10 -7.05 3.44
CA ALA A 227 -8.02 -7.70 4.36
C ALA A 227 -9.43 -7.78 3.77
N ARG A 228 -9.91 -6.69 3.17
CA ARG A 228 -11.21 -6.62 2.49
C ARG A 228 -11.31 -7.55 1.30
N LEU A 229 -10.24 -7.66 0.51
CA LEU A 229 -10.18 -8.54 -0.67
C LEU A 229 -10.35 -10.00 -0.24
N ASN A 230 -9.55 -10.45 0.74
CA ASN A 230 -9.65 -11.81 1.27
C ASN A 230 -11.00 -12.08 1.92
N TRP A 231 -11.53 -11.13 2.69
CA TRP A 231 -12.87 -11.24 3.28
C TRP A 231 -13.95 -11.47 2.22
N ASN A 232 -13.87 -10.79 1.07
CA ASN A 232 -14.83 -11.00 -0.01
C ASN A 232 -14.70 -12.38 -0.66
N PHE A 233 -13.51 -12.97 -0.72
CA PHE A 233 -13.36 -14.35 -1.23
C PHE A 233 -13.89 -15.38 -0.24
N LEU A 234 -13.58 -15.19 1.04
CA LEU A 234 -14.09 -16.05 2.10
C LEU A 234 -15.61 -16.03 2.14
N LYS A 235 -16.23 -14.84 2.07
CA LYS A 235 -17.69 -14.70 2.12
C LYS A 235 -18.40 -15.52 1.04
N ASP A 236 -17.80 -15.63 -0.13
CA ASP A 236 -18.40 -16.32 -1.28
C ASP A 236 -18.17 -17.83 -1.25
N ARG A 237 -17.14 -18.32 -0.54
CA ARG A 237 -16.72 -19.73 -0.59
C ARG A 237 -16.83 -20.50 0.72
N CYS A 238 -16.96 -19.81 1.86
CA CYS A 238 -16.93 -20.44 3.17
C CYS A 238 -18.32 -20.54 3.80
N GLN A 239 -18.50 -21.60 4.60
CA GLN A 239 -19.67 -21.74 5.45
C GLN A 239 -19.75 -20.62 6.51
N PRO A 240 -20.96 -20.26 6.99
CA PRO A 240 -21.15 -19.16 7.93
C PRO A 240 -20.39 -19.30 9.26
N GLU A 241 -20.17 -20.53 9.72
CA GLU A 241 -19.47 -20.81 10.97
C GLU A 241 -17.97 -20.52 10.85
N THR A 242 -17.34 -21.04 9.79
CA THR A 242 -15.95 -20.75 9.43
C THR A 242 -15.73 -19.25 9.26
N LEU A 243 -16.69 -18.55 8.65
CA LEU A 243 -16.63 -17.10 8.49
C LEU A 243 -16.56 -16.36 9.83
N LYS A 244 -17.31 -16.79 10.85
CA LYS A 244 -17.26 -16.16 12.18
C LYS A 244 -15.87 -16.33 12.81
N ILE A 245 -15.30 -17.53 12.75
CA ILE A 245 -13.98 -17.84 13.32
C ILE A 245 -12.90 -17.03 12.59
N VAL A 246 -12.87 -17.07 11.26
CA VAL A 246 -11.84 -16.38 10.46
C VAL A 246 -11.97 -14.87 10.60
N LYS A 247 -13.19 -14.33 10.73
CA LYS A 247 -13.42 -12.89 10.97
C LYS A 247 -12.74 -12.42 12.26
N LEU A 248 -12.90 -13.18 13.34
CA LEU A 248 -12.41 -12.80 14.66
C LEU A 248 -10.92 -13.13 14.81
N ALA A 249 -10.49 -14.35 14.53
CA ALA A 249 -9.11 -14.78 14.75
C ALA A 249 -8.17 -14.37 13.60
N GLY A 250 -8.62 -14.54 12.34
CA GLY A 250 -7.78 -14.35 11.16
C GLY A 250 -7.45 -12.88 10.87
N PHE A 251 -8.42 -11.96 11.03
CA PHE A 251 -8.25 -10.55 10.66
C PHE A 251 -7.94 -9.61 11.83
N GLN A 252 -7.96 -10.06 13.09
CA GLN A 252 -7.72 -9.20 14.26
C GLN A 252 -6.36 -8.50 14.20
N GLY A 253 -5.27 -9.23 13.90
CA GLY A 253 -3.93 -8.64 13.81
C GLY A 253 -3.82 -7.55 12.75
N LEU A 254 -4.47 -7.75 11.59
CA LEU A 254 -4.48 -6.76 10.51
C LEU A 254 -5.26 -5.51 10.90
N HIS A 255 -6.46 -5.67 11.47
CA HIS A 255 -7.29 -4.54 11.88
C HIS A 255 -6.66 -3.77 13.04
N ALA A 256 -6.11 -4.46 14.03
CA ALA A 256 -5.38 -3.84 15.13
C ALA A 256 -4.18 -3.04 14.63
N TRP A 257 -3.38 -3.61 13.73
CA TRP A 257 -2.23 -2.93 13.15
C TRP A 257 -2.61 -1.68 12.34
N VAL A 258 -3.63 -1.77 11.48
CA VAL A 258 -4.12 -0.62 10.70
C VAL A 258 -4.65 0.48 11.63
N LEU A 259 -5.40 0.12 12.68
CA LEU A 259 -5.95 1.09 13.63
C LEU A 259 -4.85 1.78 14.43
N VAL A 260 -3.96 1.01 15.05
CA VAL A 260 -2.85 1.53 15.86
C VAL A 260 -1.90 2.38 15.00
N GLY A 261 -1.59 1.91 13.79
CA GLY A 261 -0.76 2.62 12.83
C GLY A 261 -1.36 3.95 12.35
N ALA A 262 -2.67 3.98 12.09
CA ALA A 262 -3.37 5.21 11.73
C ALA A 262 -3.36 6.23 12.89
N VAL A 263 -3.60 5.78 14.13
CA VAL A 263 -3.51 6.64 15.33
C VAL A 263 -2.09 7.15 15.51
N TYR A 264 -1.08 6.28 15.44
CA TYR A 264 0.33 6.64 15.56
C TYR A 264 0.76 7.67 14.51
N SER A 265 0.34 7.50 13.25
CA SER A 265 0.68 8.42 12.16
C SER A 265 0.00 9.77 12.34
N SER A 266 -1.27 9.77 12.77
CA SER A 266 -2.00 11.00 13.09
C SER A 266 -1.36 11.75 14.26
N PHE A 267 -0.90 11.01 15.28
CA PHE A 267 -0.17 11.57 16.41
C PHE A 267 1.17 12.19 15.98
N ASN A 268 1.99 11.47 15.20
CA ASN A 268 3.26 11.98 14.69
C ASN A 268 3.07 13.22 13.81
N PHE A 269 2.09 13.19 12.91
CA PHE A 269 1.77 14.33 12.07
C PHE A 269 1.30 15.53 12.90
N GLY A 270 0.41 15.33 13.87
CA GLY A 270 -0.05 16.37 14.78
C GLY A 270 1.09 16.98 15.60
N MET A 271 2.02 16.14 16.08
CA MET A 271 3.21 16.60 16.78
C MET A 271 4.14 17.40 15.86
N ALA A 272 4.43 16.93 14.66
CA ALA A 272 5.26 17.65 13.69
C ALA A 272 4.66 19.00 13.32
N TYR A 273 3.34 19.04 13.06
CA TYR A 273 2.61 20.26 12.77
C TYR A 273 2.65 21.26 13.94
N ALA A 274 2.41 20.77 15.16
CA ALA A 274 2.47 21.57 16.39
C ALA A 274 3.88 22.16 16.60
N GLN A 275 4.93 21.39 16.36
CA GLN A 275 6.32 21.86 16.47
C GLN A 275 6.62 22.98 15.47
N ALA A 276 6.16 22.84 14.22
CA ALA A 276 6.39 23.81 13.18
C ALA A 276 5.61 25.13 13.39
N HIS A 277 4.36 25.06 13.86
CA HIS A 277 3.47 26.23 13.90
C HIS A 277 3.30 26.84 15.30
N LEU A 278 3.48 26.08 16.38
CA LEU A 278 3.19 26.55 17.74
C LEU A 278 4.43 26.92 18.56
N CYS A 279 5.63 26.46 18.18
CA CYS A 279 6.89 26.91 18.81
C CYS A 279 7.85 27.60 17.78
N PRO A 280 7.41 28.51 16.88
CA PRO A 280 8.32 29.25 16.00
C PRO A 280 9.05 30.33 16.82
N SER A 281 10.25 30.00 17.29
CA SER A 281 11.14 30.85 18.11
C SER A 281 10.66 31.12 19.55
N VAL A 282 11.44 30.59 20.50
CA VAL A 282 11.19 30.70 21.96
C VAL A 282 11.42 32.12 22.50
N GLU A 283 11.90 33.05 21.69
CA GLU A 283 12.35 34.37 22.15
C GLU A 283 11.23 35.36 22.51
N HIS A 284 9.97 35.12 22.13
CA HIS A 284 8.86 36.06 22.38
C HIS A 284 7.67 35.49 23.13
N TYR A 285 7.73 34.23 23.58
CA TYR A 285 6.59 33.60 24.24
C TYR A 285 6.67 33.68 25.78
N ASP A 286 5.51 33.89 26.39
CA ASP A 286 5.31 33.93 27.84
C ASP A 286 5.78 32.62 28.51
N THR A 287 6.17 32.76 29.78
CA THR A 287 6.76 31.71 30.64
C THR A 287 5.89 30.46 30.71
N ALA A 288 4.56 30.61 30.64
CA ALA A 288 3.61 29.50 30.62
C ALA A 288 3.73 28.65 29.34
N HIS A 289 3.86 29.28 28.18
CA HIS A 289 4.02 28.58 26.90
C HIS A 289 5.35 27.83 26.82
N LYS A 290 6.41 28.43 27.38
CA LYS A 290 7.73 27.79 27.49
C LYS A 290 7.65 26.51 28.33
N LYS A 291 6.95 26.53 29.46
CA LYS A 291 6.72 25.34 30.31
C LYS A 291 5.98 24.24 29.56
N LEU A 292 4.95 24.58 28.79
CA LEU A 292 4.21 23.61 27.98
C LEU A 292 5.07 23.01 26.85
N CYS A 293 5.76 23.84 26.04
CA CYS A 293 6.68 23.32 25.01
C CYS A 293 7.73 22.40 25.69
N THR A 294 8.37 22.80 26.80
CA THR A 294 9.38 21.94 27.48
C THR A 294 8.82 20.62 27.99
N PHE A 295 7.63 20.63 28.58
CA PHE A 295 7.00 19.40 29.07
C PHE A 295 6.69 18.43 27.91
N MET A 296 6.13 18.94 26.81
CA MET A 296 5.89 18.12 25.62
C MET A 296 7.21 17.56 25.06
N TRP A 297 8.27 18.37 25.00
CA TRP A 297 9.57 17.93 24.47
C TRP A 297 10.24 16.83 25.29
N GLU A 298 10.04 16.82 26.61
CA GLU A 298 10.61 15.79 27.47
C GLU A 298 9.81 14.48 27.41
N LYS A 299 8.48 14.54 27.41
CA LYS A 299 7.62 13.34 27.51
C LYS A 299 7.31 12.68 26.17
N VAL A 300 7.22 13.46 25.10
CA VAL A 300 6.85 12.92 23.77
C VAL A 300 7.83 11.87 23.25
N PRO A 301 9.16 12.01 23.36
CA PRO A 301 10.10 11.00 22.89
C PRO A 301 9.88 9.64 23.56
N VAL A 302 9.63 9.63 24.87
CA VAL A 302 9.37 8.40 25.65
C VAL A 302 8.07 7.72 25.19
N ILE A 303 7.00 8.51 25.02
CA ILE A 303 5.72 8.00 24.50
C ILE A 303 5.91 7.44 23.08
N LYS A 304 6.68 8.14 22.25
CA LYS A 304 6.96 7.72 20.86
C LYS A 304 7.72 6.41 20.81
N GLU A 305 8.71 6.21 21.68
CA GLU A 305 9.46 4.95 21.77
C GLU A 305 8.55 3.78 22.15
N HIS A 306 7.72 3.94 23.19
CA HIS A 306 6.75 2.90 23.58
C HIS A 306 5.74 2.57 22.48
N ILE A 307 5.18 3.57 21.80
CA ILE A 307 4.26 3.31 20.68
C ILE A 307 4.99 2.62 19.53
N THR A 308 6.25 2.95 19.27
CA THR A 308 7.07 2.32 18.23
C THR A 308 7.34 0.84 18.51
N ASP A 309 7.47 0.45 19.77
CA ASP A 309 7.62 -0.95 20.16
C ASP A 309 6.31 -1.72 20.05
N VAL A 310 5.20 -1.14 20.51
CA VAL A 310 3.85 -1.71 20.32
C VAL A 310 3.55 -1.89 18.84
N LEU A 311 3.87 -0.90 18.01
CA LEU A 311 3.68 -0.97 16.56
C LEU A 311 4.53 -2.09 15.95
N GLY A 312 5.77 -2.26 16.41
CA GLY A 312 6.63 -3.37 15.97
C GLY A 312 6.04 -4.75 16.29
N ALA A 313 5.51 -4.94 17.50
CA ALA A 313 4.83 -6.17 17.89
C ALA A 313 3.56 -6.41 17.04
N MET A 314 2.75 -5.36 16.83
CA MET A 314 1.56 -5.42 15.99
C MET A 314 1.89 -5.72 14.52
N THR A 315 3.04 -5.26 14.01
CA THR A 315 3.50 -5.58 12.65
C THR A 315 3.82 -7.05 12.50
N MET A 316 4.50 -7.65 13.49
CA MET A 316 4.78 -9.09 13.48
C MET A 316 3.48 -9.90 13.52
N LEU A 317 2.53 -9.51 14.38
CA LEU A 317 1.20 -10.12 14.44
C LEU A 317 0.43 -9.96 13.12
N CYS A 318 0.49 -8.78 12.49
CA CYS A 318 -0.11 -8.53 11.18
C CYS A 318 0.48 -9.44 10.10
N VAL A 319 1.82 -9.55 10.01
CA VAL A 319 2.50 -10.41 9.04
C VAL A 319 2.17 -11.88 9.28
N TYR A 320 2.12 -12.31 10.53
CA TYR A 320 1.70 -13.66 10.90
C TYR A 320 0.27 -13.96 10.46
N ASN A 321 -0.69 -13.09 10.82
CA ASN A 321 -2.09 -13.23 10.42
C ASN A 321 -2.27 -13.19 8.89
N MET A 322 -1.55 -12.32 8.17
CA MET A 322 -1.57 -12.30 6.70
C MET A 322 -1.10 -13.64 6.13
N SER A 323 -0.07 -14.24 6.74
CA SER A 323 0.47 -15.53 6.31
C SER A 323 -0.54 -16.66 6.53
N LEU A 324 -1.20 -16.69 7.70
CA LEU A 324 -2.27 -17.66 7.99
C LEU A 324 -3.46 -17.52 7.02
N VAL A 325 -3.91 -16.29 6.77
CA VAL A 325 -5.03 -16.04 5.84
C VAL A 325 -4.68 -16.48 4.41
N CYS A 326 -3.42 -16.30 3.98
CA CYS A 326 -2.99 -16.73 2.64
C CYS A 326 -2.90 -18.25 2.47
N GLU A 327 -2.67 -19.01 3.55
CA GLU A 327 -2.66 -20.48 3.52
C GLU A 327 -4.06 -21.09 3.68
N PHE A 328 -5.08 -20.27 3.89
CA PHE A 328 -6.45 -20.76 4.05
C PHE A 328 -6.97 -21.33 2.73
N GLY A 329 -7.41 -22.60 2.73
CA GLY A 329 -7.80 -23.37 1.53
C GLY A 329 -8.69 -22.59 0.56
N PRO A 330 -9.86 -22.07 0.99
CA PRO A 330 -10.73 -21.27 0.13
C PRO A 330 -10.09 -20.03 -0.51
N ILE A 331 -9.08 -19.43 0.13
CA ILE A 331 -8.33 -18.29 -0.43
C ILE A 331 -7.28 -18.79 -1.42
N LYS A 332 -6.58 -19.87 -1.09
CA LYS A 332 -5.62 -20.53 -1.98
C LYS A 332 -6.31 -21.05 -3.25
N ASP A 333 -7.53 -21.56 -3.13
CA ASP A 333 -8.33 -21.99 -4.27
C ASP A 333 -8.84 -20.81 -5.10
N ALA A 334 -8.95 -19.59 -4.54
CA ALA A 334 -9.47 -18.41 -5.23
C ALA A 334 -8.40 -17.55 -5.89
N LEU A 335 -7.23 -17.54 -5.26
CA LEU A 335 -6.12 -16.71 -5.65
C LEU A 335 -4.94 -17.54 -6.14
N GLY A 336 -5.04 -18.87 -6.16
CA GLY A 336 -3.91 -19.76 -6.43
C GLY A 336 -2.84 -19.61 -5.35
N ASN A 337 -1.61 -19.31 -5.76
CA ASN A 337 -0.51 -19.02 -4.83
C ASN A 337 -0.67 -17.64 -4.14
N ALA A 338 -1.67 -17.52 -3.27
CA ALA A 338 -1.97 -16.32 -2.50
C ALA A 338 -0.77 -15.88 -1.65
N PHE A 339 -0.06 -16.83 -1.05
CA PHE A 339 1.13 -16.55 -0.24
C PHE A 339 2.15 -15.72 -1.04
N LEU A 340 2.50 -16.13 -2.26
CA LEU A 340 3.46 -15.40 -3.07
C LEU A 340 2.96 -14.00 -3.46
N LYS A 341 1.67 -13.88 -3.82
CA LYS A 341 1.03 -12.61 -4.23
C LYS A 341 1.03 -11.52 -3.19
N PHE A 342 0.99 -11.92 -1.93
CA PHE A 342 0.98 -10.99 -0.81
C PHE A 342 2.28 -11.03 0.00
N SER A 343 3.27 -11.80 -0.47
CA SER A 343 4.64 -11.77 0.05
C SER A 343 5.25 -10.39 -0.13
N GLY A 344 5.01 -9.73 -1.27
CA GLY A 344 5.50 -8.39 -1.54
C GLY A 344 5.04 -7.36 -0.49
N THR A 345 3.74 -7.33 -0.18
CA THR A 345 3.19 -6.43 0.87
C THR A 345 3.81 -6.73 2.24
N ARG A 346 4.02 -8.00 2.59
CA ARG A 346 4.67 -8.42 3.85
C ARG A 346 6.12 -7.98 3.92
N GLN A 347 6.89 -8.16 2.85
CA GLN A 347 8.28 -7.73 2.77
C GLN A 347 8.40 -6.21 2.90
N LEU A 348 7.50 -5.46 2.24
CA LEU A 348 7.50 -4.00 2.35
C LEU A 348 7.19 -3.53 3.78
N LEU A 349 6.32 -4.23 4.52
CA LEU A 349 6.01 -3.93 5.93
C LEU A 349 7.25 -4.10 6.81
N LEU A 350 7.94 -5.23 6.66
CA LEU A 350 9.13 -5.54 7.42
C LEU A 350 10.30 -4.63 7.05
N ALA A 351 10.48 -4.32 5.77
CA ALA A 351 11.53 -3.43 5.31
C ALA A 351 11.30 -1.99 5.79
N ALA A 352 10.09 -1.45 5.63
CA ALA A 352 9.81 -0.06 6.00
C ALA A 352 10.03 0.21 7.51
N GLN A 353 9.68 -0.73 8.38
CA GLN A 353 9.79 -0.54 9.83
C GLN A 353 11.06 -1.13 10.46
N GLY A 354 11.53 -2.28 9.95
CA GLY A 354 12.70 -2.96 10.48
C GLY A 354 14.01 -2.31 10.03
N GLN A 355 14.06 -1.81 8.80
CA GLN A 355 15.30 -1.28 8.23
C GLN A 355 15.84 -0.06 9.00
N PRO A 356 15.03 0.96 9.39
CA PRO A 356 15.53 2.06 10.22
C PRO A 356 16.11 1.57 11.56
N LYS A 357 15.46 0.61 12.23
CA LYS A 357 15.93 0.08 13.53
C LYS A 357 17.28 -0.62 13.39
N ILE A 358 17.49 -1.35 12.30
CA ILE A 358 18.76 -2.04 12.02
C ILE A 358 19.84 -1.04 11.63
N LEU A 359 19.53 -0.09 10.74
CA LEU A 359 20.51 0.86 10.22
C LEU A 359 20.96 1.89 11.26
N HIS A 360 20.07 2.36 12.13
CA HIS A 360 20.41 3.29 13.22
C HIS A 360 21.04 2.61 14.44
N ASN A 361 21.29 1.30 14.38
CA ASN A 361 22.07 0.64 15.43
C ASN A 361 23.52 1.15 15.40
N SER A 362 24.04 1.59 16.55
CA SER A 362 25.38 2.17 16.67
C SER A 362 26.50 1.23 16.16
N ARG A 363 26.32 -0.09 16.26
CA ARG A 363 27.28 -1.07 15.73
C ARG A 363 27.28 -1.10 14.21
N VAL A 364 26.09 -1.01 13.59
CA VAL A 364 25.95 -0.99 12.13
C VAL A 364 26.46 0.33 11.56
N MET A 365 26.11 1.46 12.16
CA MET A 365 26.61 2.78 11.76
C MET A 365 28.13 2.87 11.86
N SER A 366 28.73 2.37 12.96
CA SER A 366 30.19 2.38 13.14
C SER A 366 30.90 1.41 12.19
N LEU A 367 30.34 0.23 11.94
CA LEU A 367 30.87 -0.73 10.96
C LEU A 367 30.90 -0.13 9.54
N LEU A 368 29.82 0.54 9.14
CA LEU A 368 29.70 1.18 7.82
C LEU A 368 30.39 2.57 7.77
N ARG A 369 30.83 3.09 8.91
CA ARG A 369 31.40 4.44 9.08
C ARG A 369 30.48 5.53 8.53
N LEU A 370 29.19 5.44 8.84
CA LEU A 370 28.17 6.37 8.38
C LEU A 370 27.75 7.33 9.49
N ASP A 371 27.57 8.59 9.12
CA ASP A 371 26.83 9.56 9.93
C ASP A 371 25.31 9.27 9.90
N GLN A 372 24.55 9.87 10.82
CA GLN A 372 23.10 9.77 10.88
C GLN A 372 22.44 10.14 9.55
N HIS A 373 22.84 11.26 8.94
CA HIS A 373 22.26 11.71 7.66
C HIS A 373 22.59 10.77 6.50
N GLN A 374 23.79 10.19 6.51
CA GLN A 374 24.20 9.20 5.50
C GLN A 374 23.45 7.88 5.68
N THR A 375 23.14 7.51 6.92
CA THR A 375 22.31 6.36 7.27
C THR A 375 20.87 6.56 6.78
N ASP A 376 20.33 7.78 6.88
CA ASP A 376 19.02 8.14 6.32
C ASP A 376 18.99 8.05 4.76
N VAL A 377 20.08 8.46 4.09
CA VAL A 377 20.25 8.22 2.64
C VAL A 377 20.26 6.74 2.34
N LEU A 378 21.04 5.94 3.07
CA LEU A 378 21.09 4.51 2.89
C LEU A 378 19.71 3.87 3.09
N HIS A 379 18.97 4.33 4.10
CA HIS A 379 17.63 3.83 4.39
C HIS A 379 16.69 4.06 3.21
N SER A 380 16.57 5.31 2.78
CA SER A 380 15.73 5.67 1.63
C SER A 380 16.18 4.94 0.37
N CYS A 381 17.47 4.87 0.05
CA CYS A 381 17.95 4.14 -1.13
C CYS A 381 17.54 2.66 -1.13
N LEU A 382 17.81 1.93 -0.04
CA LEU A 382 17.45 0.51 0.08
C LEU A 382 15.94 0.29 -0.04
N LEU A 383 15.12 1.21 0.50
CA LEU A 383 13.67 1.14 0.38
C LEU A 383 13.21 1.16 -1.08
N THR A 384 13.86 1.96 -1.94
CA THR A 384 13.58 1.97 -3.39
C THR A 384 13.90 0.62 -4.04
N TYR A 385 15.03 -0.01 -3.68
CA TYR A 385 15.37 -1.35 -4.16
C TYR A 385 14.36 -2.40 -3.70
N TRP A 386 13.94 -2.37 -2.42
CA TRP A 386 12.91 -3.26 -1.91
C TRP A 386 11.60 -3.12 -2.68
N CYS A 387 11.20 -1.89 -3.03
CA CYS A 387 9.98 -1.67 -3.79
C CYS A 387 10.06 -2.25 -5.21
N LEU A 388 11.21 -2.16 -5.89
CA LEU A 388 11.38 -2.81 -7.20
C LEU A 388 11.26 -4.34 -7.08
N SER A 389 11.89 -4.94 -6.06
CA SER A 389 11.76 -6.37 -5.79
C SER A 389 10.31 -6.78 -5.53
N VAL A 390 9.56 -5.97 -4.76
CA VAL A 390 8.13 -6.18 -4.50
C VAL A 390 7.30 -6.08 -5.79
N ILE A 391 7.58 -5.10 -6.66
CA ILE A 391 6.92 -4.97 -7.97
C ILE A 391 7.17 -6.21 -8.84
N ALA A 392 8.42 -6.67 -8.92
CA ALA A 392 8.77 -7.86 -9.69
C ALA A 392 8.08 -9.11 -9.14
N LEU A 393 8.10 -9.32 -7.82
CA LEU A 393 7.41 -10.43 -7.17
C LEU A 393 5.91 -10.38 -7.40
N ASN A 394 5.28 -9.21 -7.26
CA ASN A 394 3.86 -9.03 -7.54
C ASN A 394 3.57 -9.38 -9.01
N TYR A 395 4.33 -8.83 -9.96
CA TYR A 395 4.17 -9.12 -11.39
C TYR A 395 4.18 -10.62 -11.68
N PHE A 396 5.25 -11.32 -11.25
CA PHE A 396 5.36 -12.77 -11.49
C PHE A 396 4.25 -13.55 -10.80
N SER A 397 3.95 -13.23 -9.54
CA SER A 397 2.93 -13.94 -8.78
C SER A 397 1.52 -13.81 -9.38
N TRP A 398 1.17 -12.65 -9.94
CA TRP A 398 -0.12 -12.43 -10.57
C TRP A 398 -0.22 -13.09 -11.95
N GLU A 399 0.84 -13.05 -12.75
CA GLU A 399 0.85 -13.64 -14.10
C GLU A 399 0.81 -15.18 -14.06
N PHE A 400 1.50 -15.81 -13.10
CA PHE A 400 1.59 -17.29 -13.02
C PHE A 400 0.38 -17.99 -12.37
N GLY A 401 -0.67 -17.31 -11.88
CA GLY A 401 -1.65 -18.04 -11.05
C GLY A 401 -3.09 -17.55 -10.87
N ALA A 402 -3.48 -16.28 -11.12
CA ALA A 402 -4.92 -15.92 -10.99
C ALA A 402 -5.47 -14.91 -11.99
N LYS A 403 -4.72 -14.55 -13.03
CA LYS A 403 -5.25 -13.67 -14.08
C LYS A 403 -6.54 -14.24 -14.67
N LYS A 404 -6.62 -15.57 -14.81
CA LYS A 404 -7.83 -16.27 -15.27
C LYS A 404 -9.02 -16.09 -14.33
N GLU A 405 -8.86 -16.24 -13.01
CA GLU A 405 -9.98 -16.11 -12.07
C GLU A 405 -10.50 -14.68 -11.91
N LEU A 406 -9.61 -13.68 -11.85
CA LEU A 406 -10.03 -12.27 -11.78
C LEU A 406 -10.78 -11.84 -13.06
N LEU A 407 -10.37 -12.36 -14.22
CA LEU A 407 -11.10 -12.16 -15.48
C LEU A 407 -12.45 -12.92 -15.48
N HIS A 408 -12.49 -14.12 -14.90
CA HIS A 408 -13.74 -14.90 -14.77
C HIS A 408 -14.74 -14.31 -13.78
N ASP A 409 -14.30 -13.47 -12.84
CA ASP A 409 -15.15 -12.78 -11.87
C ASP A 409 -15.91 -11.57 -12.45
N ALA A 410 -15.70 -11.28 -13.73
CA ALA A 410 -16.52 -10.34 -14.49
C ALA A 410 -17.89 -10.92 -14.90
N ARG A 411 -18.11 -12.24 -14.77
CA ARG A 411 -19.46 -12.81 -14.93
C ARG A 411 -20.35 -12.40 -13.75
N SER A 412 -21.60 -12.08 -14.05
CA SER A 412 -22.61 -11.81 -13.03
C SER A 412 -22.72 -13.04 -12.12
N MET A 413 -22.76 -12.86 -10.79
CA MET A 413 -23.04 -13.97 -9.85
C MET A 413 -24.29 -14.76 -10.26
N LYS A 414 -25.29 -14.11 -10.88
CA LYS A 414 -26.45 -14.79 -11.43
C LYS A 414 -26.11 -15.75 -12.56
N GLU A 415 -25.18 -15.40 -13.44
CA GLU A 415 -24.73 -16.30 -14.52
C GLU A 415 -23.95 -17.49 -13.97
N ARG A 416 -23.23 -17.32 -12.85
CA ARG A 416 -22.60 -18.46 -12.15
C ARG A 416 -23.63 -19.37 -11.51
N MET A 417 -24.57 -18.80 -10.76
CA MET A 417 -25.64 -19.58 -10.16
C MET A 417 -26.50 -20.27 -11.22
N GLN A 418 -26.80 -19.61 -12.33
CA GLN A 418 -27.52 -20.21 -13.46
C GLN A 418 -26.71 -21.31 -14.15
N ALA A 419 -25.40 -21.13 -14.37
CA ALA A 419 -24.54 -22.16 -14.96
C ALA A 419 -24.34 -23.35 -14.02
N GLU A 420 -24.24 -23.12 -12.71
CA GLU A 420 -24.18 -24.17 -11.69
C GLU A 420 -25.53 -24.88 -11.56
N GLU A 421 -26.65 -24.16 -11.63
CA GLU A 421 -28.01 -24.70 -11.63
C GLU A 421 -28.31 -25.49 -12.92
N GLU A 422 -27.76 -25.08 -14.07
CA GLU A 422 -27.76 -25.87 -15.30
C GLU A 422 -26.87 -27.12 -15.20
N GLN A 423 -25.68 -27.02 -14.60
CA GLN A 423 -24.79 -28.17 -14.40
C GLN A 423 -25.31 -29.17 -13.37
N THR A 424 -25.91 -28.70 -12.28
CA THR A 424 -26.50 -29.55 -11.23
C THR A 424 -27.92 -30.00 -11.59
N GLY A 425 -28.63 -29.26 -12.44
CA GLY A 425 -29.95 -29.60 -12.97
C GLY A 425 -29.97 -30.79 -13.94
N LEU A 426 -28.81 -31.31 -14.34
CA LEU A 426 -28.67 -32.54 -15.14
C LEU A 426 -28.77 -33.84 -14.32
N ILE A 427 -29.13 -33.74 -13.05
CA ILE A 427 -29.72 -34.85 -12.27
C ILE A 427 -31.07 -34.39 -11.71
N ARG A 428 -31.99 -33.94 -12.56
CA ARG A 428 -33.38 -34.33 -12.31
C ARG A 428 -33.45 -35.80 -12.68
N PRO A 429 -33.64 -36.74 -11.72
CA PRO A 429 -34.05 -38.09 -12.10
C PRO A 429 -35.28 -37.91 -12.99
N ALA A 430 -35.17 -38.36 -14.24
CA ALA A 430 -36.32 -38.48 -15.10
C ALA A 430 -37.37 -39.24 -14.29
N GLY A 431 -38.51 -38.59 -14.06
CA GLY A 431 -39.63 -39.24 -13.43
C GLY A 431 -40.04 -40.42 -14.29
N ASP A 432 -39.68 -41.62 -13.85
CA ASP A 432 -40.54 -42.78 -14.04
C ASP A 432 -41.75 -42.60 -13.10
N CYS A 433 -42.69 -41.77 -13.56
CA CYS A 433 -44.07 -41.89 -13.13
C CYS A 433 -44.67 -43.11 -13.83
N SER A 434 -44.68 -44.25 -13.14
CA SER A 434 -45.63 -45.32 -13.45
C SER A 434 -46.78 -45.24 -12.43
N PRO A 435 -48.05 -45.20 -12.86
CA PRO A 435 -49.17 -45.09 -11.94
C PRO A 435 -49.61 -46.47 -11.41
N ALA A 436 -50.09 -46.45 -10.17
CA ALA A 436 -51.03 -47.40 -9.58
C ALA A 436 -50.60 -48.89 -9.46
N ARG A 437 -50.28 -49.28 -8.21
CA ARG A 437 -50.89 -50.50 -7.64
C ARG A 437 -51.04 -50.36 -6.13
N SER A 438 -52.30 -50.25 -5.72
CA SER A 438 -52.79 -50.53 -4.38
C SER A 438 -52.42 -51.95 -3.95
N LEU A 439 -51.82 -52.11 -2.77
CA LEU A 439 -52.15 -53.25 -1.91
C LEU A 439 -51.90 -52.89 -0.44
N THR A 440 -53.01 -52.91 0.28
CA THR A 440 -53.29 -52.99 1.71
C THR A 440 -52.32 -53.79 2.60
N THR A 441 -51.98 -53.19 3.75
CA THR A 441 -51.82 -53.75 5.14
C THR A 441 -50.68 -54.75 5.47
N PRO A 442 -50.35 -54.99 6.78
CA PRO A 442 -50.28 -54.10 7.96
C PRO A 442 -49.01 -54.32 8.84
N LEU A 443 -48.97 -53.63 9.99
CA LEU A 443 -48.07 -53.72 11.15
C LEU A 443 -47.34 -55.07 11.39
N MET A 444 -46.06 -54.98 11.75
CA MET A 444 -45.52 -55.66 12.93
C MET A 444 -44.34 -54.88 13.54
N SER A 445 -44.46 -54.61 14.85
CA SER A 445 -43.35 -54.32 15.76
C SER A 445 -42.41 -55.52 15.86
N VAL A 446 -41.13 -55.30 16.20
CA VAL A 446 -40.41 -55.97 17.32
C VAL A 446 -38.93 -55.57 17.30
N ALA A 447 -38.53 -54.98 18.43
CA ALA A 447 -37.32 -55.19 19.23
C ALA A 447 -35.87 -55.11 18.67
N SER A 448 -35.10 -54.32 19.42
CA SER A 448 -33.78 -54.60 20.02
C SER A 448 -32.70 -55.29 19.19
N GLY A 449 -31.53 -54.64 19.12
CA GLY A 449 -30.28 -55.31 18.79
C GLY A 449 -29.10 -54.36 18.81
N GLU A 450 -28.48 -54.24 19.98
CA GLU A 450 -27.10 -53.79 20.13
C GLU A 450 -26.18 -54.47 19.10
N LYS A 451 -25.22 -53.71 18.55
CA LYS A 451 -23.81 -54.11 18.62
C LYS A 451 -22.89 -52.94 18.33
N LEU A 452 -22.10 -52.63 19.35
CA LEU A 452 -20.79 -52.00 19.25
C LEU A 452 -19.98 -52.62 18.11
N GLN A 453 -19.28 -51.79 17.36
CA GLN A 453 -18.01 -52.20 16.80
C GLN A 453 -17.03 -51.02 16.88
N CYS A 454 -16.20 -51.08 17.93
CA CYS A 454 -14.93 -50.38 17.99
C CYS A 454 -14.05 -50.85 16.83
N GLY A 455 -13.51 -49.91 16.07
CA GLY A 455 -12.40 -50.12 15.15
C GLY A 455 -11.29 -49.15 15.53
N ALA A 456 -10.53 -49.50 16.57
CA ALA A 456 -9.16 -49.05 16.75
C ALA A 456 -8.28 -50.19 16.27
N ASP A 457 -7.38 -49.92 15.32
CA ASP A 457 -5.95 -50.24 15.42
C ASP A 457 -5.22 -50.18 14.06
N CYS A 458 -3.97 -49.71 14.15
CA CYS A 458 -2.82 -49.84 13.25
C CYS A 458 -2.78 -48.91 12.01
N ALA A 459 -1.70 -48.15 11.74
CA ALA A 459 -0.36 -48.04 12.33
C ALA A 459 0.22 -46.64 12.10
#